data_AF-A0A1A8MBL6-F1
#
_entry.id   AF-A0A1A8MBL6-F1
#
_cell.length_a   1.000
_cell.length_b   1.000
_cell.length_c   1.000
_cell.angle_alpha   90.00
_cell.angle_beta   90.00
_cell.angle_gamma   90.00
#
_symmetry.space_group_name_H-M   'P 1'
#
loop_
_entity.id
_entity.type
_entity.pdbx_description
1 polymer ?
#
loop_
_entity_poly.entity_id
_entity_poly.type
_entity_poly.pdbx_seq_one_letter_code
_entity_poly.pdbx_strand_id
1 'polypeptide(L)'
;GVIERWELQKAQTSGQSIEQDLEQWQKLNSDLCDVTSWLGRVLPELGRLQRIAPSTSIRDIEISIRKLKEMQRTFDSFKCLMISVNLSARHFLQGDSVELQELQEALSSANHSWSQACCGLESWESGLHSALLQCQDFHEALHLLLLWLSQAEDKLCAVNTDPSASQSALLQHQATLVDLQEELRGRVRQVSSLQEINSQLLLSAAGEESVEAKEKVHIISTKLDLLLQQVAAALLSLQGKVVSQETCSTGSELLGAGPETLGSPLLPHKDAETQRATVRQPANTRSLEEAPPHRPLLYRLFRAAFPLQLLFLLLLVLICLAPLSDGDHSCTLSNNFARSFYPMLSYTNGPPPT
;
A
#
# COMPACT_ATOMS: atom_id res chain seq x y z
N GLY A 1 -77.76 -11.93 19.44
CA GLY A 1 -77.39 -11.51 20.82
C GLY A 1 -76.03 -10.79 20.83
N VAL A 2 -75.57 -10.26 21.97
CA VAL A 2 -74.23 -9.63 22.08
C VAL A 2 -73.10 -10.65 21.86
N ILE A 3 -73.33 -11.90 22.27
CA ILE A 3 -72.39 -13.04 22.10
C ILE A 3 -72.17 -13.36 20.62
N GLU A 4 -73.25 -13.54 19.83
CA GLU A 4 -73.15 -13.76 18.38
C GLU A 4 -72.42 -12.63 17.65
N ARG A 5 -72.59 -11.37 18.09
CA ARG A 5 -71.87 -10.23 17.50
C ARG A 5 -70.39 -10.22 17.87
N TRP A 6 -70.04 -10.62 19.09
CA TRP A 6 -68.65 -10.76 19.53
C TRP A 6 -67.96 -11.92 18.80
N GLU A 7 -68.65 -13.03 18.59
CA GLU A 7 -68.16 -14.18 17.82
C GLU A 7 -67.95 -13.84 16.34
N LEU A 8 -68.88 -13.11 15.73
CA LEU A 8 -68.70 -12.61 14.36
C LEU A 8 -67.54 -11.64 14.24
N GLN A 9 -67.39 -10.71 15.18
CA GLN A 9 -66.27 -9.77 15.19
C GLN A 9 -64.94 -10.51 15.37
N LYS A 10 -64.88 -11.50 16.27
CA LYS A 10 -63.71 -12.34 16.49
C LYS A 10 -63.36 -13.18 15.26
N ALA A 11 -64.35 -13.75 14.57
CA ALA A 11 -64.16 -14.49 13.33
C ALA A 11 -63.67 -13.59 12.19
N GLN A 12 -64.18 -12.36 12.08
CA GLN A 12 -63.71 -11.36 11.11
C GLN A 12 -62.27 -10.93 11.37
N THR A 13 -61.92 -10.61 12.62
CA THR A 13 -60.53 -10.26 12.97
C THR A 13 -59.57 -11.43 12.78
N SER A 14 -60.02 -12.66 13.07
CA SER A 14 -59.23 -13.87 12.84
C SER A 14 -59.03 -14.14 11.35
N GLY A 15 -60.05 -13.94 10.52
CA GLY A 15 -59.96 -14.09 9.07
C GLY A 15 -58.99 -13.10 8.43
N GLN A 16 -59.05 -11.82 8.84
CA GLN A 16 -58.11 -10.79 8.37
C GLN A 16 -56.67 -11.08 8.80
N SER A 17 -56.46 -11.59 10.02
CA SER A 17 -55.13 -11.99 10.49
C SER A 17 -54.55 -13.13 9.64
N ILE A 18 -55.36 -14.16 9.35
CA ILE A 18 -54.91 -15.31 8.55
C ILE A 18 -54.57 -14.91 7.11
N GLU A 19 -55.36 -14.02 6.51
CA GLU A 19 -55.10 -13.49 5.17
C GLU A 19 -53.79 -12.69 5.12
N GLN A 20 -53.55 -11.83 6.12
CA GLN A 20 -52.29 -11.10 6.25
C GLN A 20 -51.09 -12.02 6.48
N ASP A 21 -51.23 -13.05 7.31
CA ASP A 21 -50.17 -14.03 7.57
C ASP A 21 -49.83 -14.83 6.30
N LEU A 22 -50.83 -15.17 5.49
CA LEU A 22 -50.65 -15.85 4.21
C LEU A 22 -49.92 -14.98 3.20
N GLU A 23 -50.30 -13.70 3.07
CA GLU A 23 -49.62 -12.74 2.18
C GLU A 23 -48.15 -12.54 2.59
N GLN A 24 -47.89 -12.38 3.89
CA GLN A 24 -46.53 -12.25 4.42
C GLN A 24 -45.70 -13.52 4.20
N TRP A 25 -46.32 -14.70 4.34
CA TRP A 25 -45.65 -15.97 4.09
C TRP A 25 -45.30 -16.15 2.61
N GLN A 26 -46.23 -15.82 1.70
CA GLN A 26 -45.96 -15.84 0.25
C GLN A 26 -44.84 -14.88 -0.13
N LYS A 27 -44.86 -13.67 0.44
CA LYS A 27 -43.81 -12.67 0.23
C LYS A 27 -42.46 -13.16 0.75
N LEU A 28 -42.39 -13.73 1.95
CA LEU A 28 -41.17 -14.30 2.51
C LEU A 28 -40.57 -15.35 1.58
N ASN A 29 -41.41 -16.27 1.08
CA ASN A 29 -40.95 -17.33 0.19
C ASN A 29 -40.45 -16.75 -1.15
N SER A 30 -41.14 -15.77 -1.72
CA SER A 30 -40.71 -15.05 -2.92
C SER A 30 -39.36 -14.35 -2.71
N ASP A 31 -39.24 -13.55 -1.66
CA ASP A 31 -38.02 -12.79 -1.36
C ASP A 31 -36.83 -13.74 -1.09
N LEU A 32 -37.06 -14.87 -0.40
CA LEU A 32 -36.05 -15.90 -0.15
C LEU A 32 -35.61 -16.60 -1.46
N CYS A 33 -36.56 -16.90 -2.36
CA CYS A 33 -36.24 -17.44 -3.69
C CYS A 33 -35.40 -16.46 -4.52
N ASP A 34 -35.73 -15.17 -4.48
CA ASP A 34 -34.99 -14.12 -5.20
C ASP A 34 -33.55 -14.00 -4.70
N VAL A 35 -33.37 -13.94 -3.37
CA VAL A 35 -32.05 -13.91 -2.73
C VAL A 35 -31.24 -15.15 -3.09
N THR A 36 -31.82 -16.34 -2.95
CA THR A 36 -31.11 -17.60 -3.20
C THR A 36 -30.70 -17.73 -4.66
N SER A 37 -31.58 -17.32 -5.58
CA SER A 37 -31.32 -17.31 -7.02
C SER A 37 -30.20 -16.33 -7.39
N TRP A 38 -30.18 -15.14 -6.76
CA TRP A 38 -29.12 -14.16 -6.95
C TRP A 38 -27.78 -14.66 -6.40
N LEU A 39 -27.76 -15.20 -5.19
CA LEU A 39 -26.56 -15.79 -4.57
C LEU A 39 -25.97 -16.91 -5.42
N GLY A 40 -26.82 -17.76 -6.01
CA GLY A 40 -26.41 -18.82 -6.93
C GLY A 40 -25.68 -18.32 -8.18
N ARG A 41 -25.92 -17.08 -8.60
CA ARG A 41 -25.19 -16.45 -9.73
C ARG A 41 -23.93 -15.70 -9.27
N VAL A 42 -24.04 -14.96 -8.16
CA VAL A 42 -22.96 -14.08 -7.68
C VAL A 42 -21.80 -14.85 -7.05
N LEU A 43 -22.04 -15.94 -6.33
CA LEU A 43 -20.97 -16.72 -5.70
C LEU A 43 -19.96 -17.28 -6.73
N PRO A 44 -20.39 -17.97 -7.82
CA PRO A 44 -19.47 -18.40 -8.86
C PRO A 44 -18.76 -17.23 -9.56
N GLU A 45 -19.45 -16.11 -9.76
CA GLU A 45 -18.88 -14.92 -10.39
C GLU A 45 -17.77 -14.30 -9.52
N LEU A 46 -18.02 -14.13 -8.22
CA LEU A 46 -17.00 -13.68 -7.25
C LEU A 46 -15.82 -14.63 -7.22
N GLY A 47 -16.07 -15.95 -7.16
CA GLY A 47 -15.02 -16.96 -7.20
C GLY A 47 -14.19 -16.91 -8.49
N ARG A 48 -14.76 -16.48 -9.61
CA ARG A 48 -14.00 -16.23 -10.85
C ARG A 48 -13.21 -14.93 -10.77
N LEU A 49 -13.81 -13.85 -10.28
CA LEU A 49 -13.19 -12.52 -10.22
C LEU A 49 -11.98 -12.47 -9.26
N GLN A 50 -12.06 -13.18 -8.13
CA GLN A 50 -10.93 -13.34 -7.21
C GLN A 50 -9.76 -14.12 -7.81
N ARG A 51 -10.04 -15.04 -8.75
CA ARG A 51 -9.01 -15.86 -9.41
C ARG A 51 -8.31 -15.13 -10.55
N ILE A 52 -8.91 -14.09 -11.11
CA ILE A 52 -8.25 -13.26 -12.13
C ILE A 52 -7.15 -12.50 -11.39
N ALA A 53 -5.89 -12.83 -11.65
CA ALA A 53 -4.82 -12.07 -11.02
C ALA A 53 -4.92 -10.61 -11.47
N PRO A 54 -4.57 -9.68 -10.58
CA PRO A 54 -4.36 -8.31 -11.00
C PRO A 54 -3.34 -8.26 -12.13
N SER A 55 -3.60 -7.46 -13.17
CA SER A 55 -2.61 -7.21 -14.20
C SER A 55 -1.72 -6.01 -13.80
N THR A 56 -0.59 -5.86 -14.47
CA THR A 56 0.25 -4.65 -14.39
C THR A 56 -0.38 -3.45 -15.13
N SER A 57 -1.55 -3.63 -15.74
CA SER A 57 -2.25 -2.60 -16.49
C SER A 57 -3.17 -1.81 -15.59
N ILE A 58 -2.89 -0.51 -15.48
CA ILE A 58 -3.78 0.42 -14.79
C ILE A 58 -5.19 0.35 -15.38
N ARG A 59 -5.31 0.18 -16.72
CA ARG A 59 -6.61 0.11 -17.41
C ARG A 59 -7.43 -1.11 -16.99
N ASP A 60 -6.82 -2.28 -16.85
CA ASP A 60 -7.54 -3.50 -16.46
C ASP A 60 -7.96 -3.44 -14.98
N ILE A 61 -7.11 -2.86 -14.13
CA ILE A 61 -7.45 -2.60 -12.72
C ILE A 61 -8.63 -1.62 -12.65
N GLU A 62 -8.65 -0.55 -13.45
CA GLU A 62 -9.77 0.38 -13.54
C GLU A 62 -11.07 -0.30 -14.01
N ILE A 63 -11.01 -1.19 -15.00
CA ILE A 63 -12.15 -2.00 -15.44
C ILE A 63 -12.67 -2.85 -14.28
N SER A 64 -11.77 -3.49 -13.54
CA SER A 64 -12.11 -4.33 -12.39
C SER A 64 -12.73 -3.51 -11.24
N ILE A 65 -12.23 -2.30 -10.98
CA ILE A 65 -12.80 -1.36 -10.01
C ILE A 65 -14.22 -0.93 -10.41
N ARG A 66 -14.46 -0.64 -11.70
CA ARG A 66 -15.82 -0.33 -12.18
C ARG A 66 -16.77 -1.49 -11.90
N LYS A 67 -16.33 -2.72 -12.16
CA LYS A 67 -17.11 -3.92 -11.90
C LYS A 67 -17.34 -4.15 -10.40
N LEU A 68 -16.35 -3.90 -9.56
CA LEU A 68 -16.49 -3.98 -8.10
C LEU A 68 -17.59 -3.02 -7.62
N LYS A 69 -17.57 -1.77 -8.09
CA LYS A 69 -18.59 -0.77 -7.75
C LYS A 69 -19.99 -1.18 -8.19
N GLU A 70 -20.12 -1.81 -9.35
CA GLU A 70 -21.40 -2.36 -9.81
C GLU A 70 -21.88 -3.49 -8.90
N MET A 71 -20.98 -4.43 -8.57
CA MET A 71 -21.29 -5.53 -7.66
C MET A 71 -21.71 -5.02 -6.27
N GLN A 72 -20.96 -4.07 -5.69
CA GLN A 72 -21.30 -3.42 -4.41
C GLN A 72 -22.72 -2.84 -4.41
N ARG A 73 -23.13 -2.14 -5.48
CA ARG A 73 -24.51 -1.62 -5.59
C ARG A 73 -25.56 -2.73 -5.59
N THR A 74 -25.29 -3.84 -6.28
CA THR A 74 -26.22 -4.98 -6.26
C THR A 74 -26.31 -5.62 -4.87
N PHE A 75 -25.19 -5.75 -4.16
CA PHE A 75 -25.17 -6.21 -2.78
C PHE A 75 -25.98 -5.30 -1.86
N ASP A 76 -25.87 -3.98 -1.98
CA ASP A 76 -26.65 -3.04 -1.17
C ASP A 76 -28.16 -3.23 -1.37
N SER A 77 -28.61 -3.47 -2.61
CA SER A 77 -30.01 -3.78 -2.90
C SER A 77 -30.48 -5.08 -2.24
N PHE A 78 -29.67 -6.15 -2.33
CA PHE A 78 -30.02 -7.46 -1.77
C PHE A 78 -29.84 -7.52 -0.25
N LYS A 79 -29.03 -6.65 0.35
CA LYS A 79 -28.87 -6.54 1.81
C LYS A 79 -30.19 -6.21 2.49
N CYS A 80 -30.95 -5.26 1.92
CA CYS A 80 -32.27 -4.90 2.43
C CYS A 80 -33.24 -6.09 2.35
N LEU A 81 -33.24 -6.84 1.23
CA LEU A 81 -34.05 -8.05 1.06
C LEU A 81 -33.65 -9.13 2.07
N MET A 82 -32.36 -9.36 2.28
CA MET A 82 -31.86 -10.36 3.23
C MET A 82 -32.26 -10.03 4.68
N ILE A 83 -32.23 -8.74 5.06
CA ILE A 83 -32.72 -8.28 6.36
C ILE A 83 -34.23 -8.52 6.47
N SER A 84 -35.00 -8.16 5.43
CA SER A 84 -36.46 -8.37 5.38
C SER A 84 -36.82 -9.86 5.56
N VAL A 85 -36.21 -10.75 4.77
CA VAL A 85 -36.40 -12.21 4.85
C VAL A 85 -36.11 -12.73 6.27
N ASN A 86 -34.99 -12.34 6.87
CA ASN A 86 -34.63 -12.77 8.22
C ASN A 86 -35.58 -12.23 9.31
N LEU A 87 -36.12 -11.02 9.15
CA LEU A 87 -37.09 -10.45 10.10
C LEU A 87 -38.45 -11.11 9.94
N SER A 88 -38.95 -11.25 8.71
CA SER A 88 -40.23 -11.88 8.41
C SER A 88 -40.26 -13.35 8.81
N ALA A 89 -39.16 -14.10 8.62
CA ALA A 89 -39.09 -15.51 9.00
C ALA A 89 -39.32 -15.74 10.51
N ARG A 90 -38.91 -14.81 11.39
CA ARG A 90 -39.09 -14.94 12.85
C ARG A 90 -40.56 -15.04 13.27
N HIS A 91 -41.46 -14.45 12.48
CA HIS A 91 -42.90 -14.50 12.75
C HIS A 91 -43.46 -15.91 12.55
N PHE A 92 -42.89 -16.67 11.62
CA PHE A 92 -43.40 -17.98 11.21
C PHE A 92 -42.67 -19.14 11.89
N LEU A 93 -41.45 -18.96 12.39
CA LEU A 93 -40.61 -20.00 13.04
C LEU A 93 -41.11 -20.51 14.40
N GLN A 94 -42.42 -20.53 14.64
CA GLN A 94 -43.05 -21.03 15.86
C GLN A 94 -43.87 -22.29 15.52
N GLY A 95 -43.33 -23.48 15.80
CA GLY A 95 -44.00 -24.77 15.58
C GLY A 95 -43.05 -25.88 15.12
N ASP A 96 -43.59 -27.08 14.87
CA ASP A 96 -42.84 -28.27 14.45
C ASP A 96 -43.43 -28.88 13.14
N SER A 97 -43.75 -28.04 12.14
CA SER A 97 -44.22 -28.51 10.83
C SER A 97 -43.04 -28.83 9.89
N VAL A 98 -43.27 -29.74 8.94
CA VAL A 98 -42.25 -30.10 7.93
C VAL A 98 -41.90 -28.89 7.06
N GLU A 99 -42.90 -28.12 6.64
CA GLU A 99 -42.71 -26.90 5.85
C GLU A 99 -41.87 -25.86 6.62
N LEU A 100 -42.01 -25.82 7.94
CA LEU A 100 -41.22 -24.93 8.79
C LEU A 100 -39.75 -25.36 8.87
N GLN A 101 -39.51 -26.67 8.96
CA GLN A 101 -38.15 -27.20 8.94
C GLN A 101 -37.46 -26.90 7.59
N GLU A 102 -38.16 -27.11 6.48
CA GLU A 102 -37.66 -26.78 5.13
C GLU A 102 -37.33 -25.28 5.00
N LEU A 103 -38.21 -24.41 5.50
CA LEU A 103 -37.97 -22.96 5.53
C LEU A 103 -36.75 -22.60 6.38
N GLN A 104 -36.58 -23.24 7.54
CA GLN A 104 -35.44 -23.00 8.43
C GLN A 104 -34.13 -23.44 7.79
N GLU A 105 -34.11 -24.60 7.13
CA GLU A 105 -32.97 -25.10 6.37
C GLU A 105 -32.63 -24.15 5.21
N ALA A 106 -33.62 -23.76 4.40
CA ALA A 106 -33.44 -22.81 3.30
C ALA A 106 -32.92 -21.45 3.78
N LEU A 107 -33.47 -20.91 4.87
CA LEU A 107 -33.02 -19.66 5.47
C LEU A 107 -31.58 -19.76 5.99
N SER A 108 -31.23 -20.88 6.63
CA SER A 108 -29.87 -21.10 7.13
C SER A 108 -28.86 -21.18 5.98
N SER A 109 -29.21 -21.87 4.89
CA SER A 109 -28.42 -21.98 3.67
C SER A 109 -28.24 -20.63 2.97
N ALA A 110 -29.31 -19.83 2.86
CA ALA A 110 -29.28 -18.50 2.29
C ALA A 110 -28.41 -17.54 3.12
N ASN A 111 -28.53 -17.55 4.45
CA ASN A 111 -27.67 -16.77 5.34
C ASN A 111 -26.20 -17.16 5.22
N HIS A 112 -25.91 -18.45 5.18
CA HIS A 112 -24.54 -18.94 5.01
C HIS A 112 -23.95 -18.49 3.66
N SER A 113 -24.72 -18.65 2.58
CA SER A 113 -24.34 -18.23 1.23
C SER A 113 -24.15 -16.71 1.14
N TRP A 114 -25.01 -15.93 1.81
CA TRP A 114 -24.87 -14.48 1.93
C TRP A 114 -23.57 -14.10 2.65
N SER A 115 -23.26 -14.73 3.79
CA SER A 115 -21.99 -14.49 4.49
C SER A 115 -20.77 -14.84 3.63
N GLN A 116 -20.81 -15.96 2.90
CA GLN A 116 -19.74 -16.31 1.95
C GLN A 116 -19.59 -15.25 0.85
N ALA A 117 -20.71 -14.74 0.32
CA ALA A 117 -20.71 -13.73 -0.72
C ALA A 117 -20.14 -12.40 -0.20
N CYS A 118 -20.47 -12.00 1.03
CA CYS A 118 -19.88 -10.82 1.69
C CYS A 118 -18.37 -10.96 1.86
N CYS A 119 -17.90 -12.07 2.45
CA CYS A 119 -16.46 -12.34 2.59
C CYS A 119 -15.76 -12.36 1.23
N GLY A 120 -16.45 -12.89 0.21
CA GLY A 120 -15.93 -12.93 -1.15
C GLY A 120 -15.78 -11.54 -1.78
N LEU A 121 -16.77 -10.66 -1.59
CA LEU A 121 -16.72 -9.29 -2.05
C LEU A 121 -15.60 -8.50 -1.36
N GLU A 122 -15.49 -8.62 -0.04
CA GLU A 122 -14.43 -7.97 0.76
C GLU A 122 -13.03 -8.43 0.35
N SER A 123 -12.85 -9.75 0.16
CA SER A 123 -11.58 -10.32 -0.30
C SER A 123 -11.20 -9.81 -1.69
N TRP A 124 -12.19 -9.71 -2.60
CA TRP A 124 -11.95 -9.19 -3.95
C TRP A 124 -11.60 -7.71 -3.93
N GLU A 125 -12.30 -6.90 -3.14
CA GLU A 125 -11.99 -5.47 -2.93
C GLU A 125 -10.58 -5.28 -2.38
N SER A 126 -10.21 -6.01 -1.32
CA SER A 126 -8.89 -5.95 -0.72
C SER A 126 -7.79 -6.36 -1.71
N GLY A 127 -8.02 -7.43 -2.47
CA GLY A 127 -7.10 -7.90 -3.51
C GLY A 127 -6.89 -6.86 -4.61
N LEU A 128 -7.97 -6.23 -5.10
CA LEU A 128 -7.89 -5.17 -6.11
C LEU A 128 -7.18 -3.91 -5.59
N HIS A 129 -7.41 -3.54 -4.32
CA HIS A 129 -6.72 -2.41 -3.72
C HIS A 129 -5.21 -2.68 -3.58
N SER A 130 -4.83 -3.86 -3.11
CA SER A 130 -3.42 -4.27 -3.02
C SER A 130 -2.74 -4.26 -4.38
N ALA A 131 -3.42 -4.79 -5.39
CA ALA A 131 -2.97 -4.78 -6.77
C ALA A 131 -2.74 -3.38 -7.34
N LEU A 132 -3.67 -2.45 -7.10
CA LEU A 132 -3.56 -1.07 -7.56
C LEU A 132 -2.32 -0.40 -6.96
N LEU A 133 -2.10 -0.58 -5.66
CA LEU A 133 -0.94 -0.01 -4.97
C LEU A 133 0.37 -0.60 -5.51
N GLN A 134 0.46 -1.92 -5.63
CA GLN A 134 1.63 -2.59 -6.21
C GLN A 134 1.89 -2.14 -7.66
N CYS A 135 0.84 -1.97 -8.45
CA CYS A 135 0.94 -1.47 -9.82
C CYS A 135 1.46 -0.02 -9.85
N GLN A 136 1.02 0.83 -8.93
CA GLN A 136 1.52 2.19 -8.80
C GLN A 136 3.00 2.21 -8.41
N ASP A 137 3.36 1.49 -7.34
CA ASP A 137 4.74 1.36 -6.85
C ASP A 137 5.67 0.85 -7.95
N PHE A 138 5.20 -0.14 -8.74
CA PHE A 138 5.92 -0.66 -9.89
C PHE A 138 6.20 0.41 -10.95
N HIS A 139 5.16 1.11 -11.43
CA HIS A 139 5.32 2.11 -12.49
C HIS A 139 6.15 3.32 -12.02
N GLU A 140 5.99 3.74 -10.77
CA GLU A 140 6.78 4.82 -10.17
C GLU A 140 8.26 4.43 -10.07
N ALA A 141 8.56 3.27 -9.46
CA ALA A 141 9.93 2.79 -9.32
C ALA A 141 10.61 2.57 -10.68
N LEU A 142 9.88 1.99 -11.63
CA LEU A 142 10.33 1.81 -13.01
C LEU A 142 10.69 3.16 -13.65
N HIS A 143 9.80 4.15 -13.58
CA HIS A 143 10.02 5.46 -14.16
C HIS A 143 11.21 6.19 -13.52
N LEU A 144 11.30 6.19 -12.19
CA LEU A 144 12.40 6.81 -11.46
C LEU A 144 13.76 6.17 -11.77
N LEU A 145 13.80 4.85 -11.97
CA LEU A 145 15.01 4.14 -12.37
C LEU A 145 15.42 4.51 -13.80
N LEU A 146 14.48 4.54 -14.76
CA LEU A 146 14.78 4.92 -16.14
C LEU A 146 15.35 6.34 -16.24
N LEU A 147 14.71 7.30 -15.55
CA LEU A 147 15.15 8.68 -15.54
C LEU A 147 16.56 8.80 -14.96
N TRP A 148 16.83 8.13 -13.85
CA TRP A 148 18.14 8.18 -13.23
C TRP A 148 19.21 7.46 -14.07
N LEU A 149 18.90 6.33 -14.69
CA LEU A 149 19.84 5.64 -15.60
C LEU A 149 20.23 6.53 -16.78
N SER A 150 19.31 7.35 -17.29
CA SER A 150 19.63 8.38 -18.30
C SER A 150 20.63 9.41 -17.74
N GLN A 151 20.38 9.94 -16.54
CA GLN A 151 21.29 10.91 -15.91
C GLN A 151 22.67 10.32 -15.61
N ALA A 152 22.72 9.05 -15.20
CA ALA A 152 23.97 8.33 -14.97
C ALA A 152 24.78 8.18 -16.27
N GLU A 153 24.11 7.86 -17.37
CA GLU A 153 24.71 7.80 -18.70
C GLU A 153 25.23 9.17 -19.16
N ASP A 154 24.47 10.25 -18.96
CA ASP A 154 24.90 11.61 -19.29
C ASP A 154 26.13 12.04 -18.50
N LYS A 155 26.17 11.74 -17.19
CA LYS A 155 27.34 11.98 -16.33
C LYS A 155 28.58 11.23 -16.84
N LEU A 156 28.42 9.97 -17.21
CA LEU A 156 29.50 9.14 -17.74
C LEU A 156 30.00 9.67 -19.10
N CYS A 157 29.08 10.08 -19.98
CA CYS A 157 29.41 10.70 -21.26
C CYS A 157 30.23 11.99 -21.07
N ALA A 158 29.80 12.87 -20.17
CA ALA A 158 30.48 14.13 -19.88
C ALA A 158 31.94 13.92 -19.41
N VAL A 159 32.19 12.89 -18.58
CA VAL A 159 33.54 12.54 -18.13
C VAL A 159 34.41 11.99 -19.27
N ASN A 160 33.84 11.22 -20.19
CA ASN A 160 34.58 10.59 -21.29
C ASN A 160 34.93 11.55 -22.43
N THR A 161 34.23 12.68 -22.55
CA THR A 161 34.41 13.65 -23.65
C THR A 161 35.52 14.68 -23.48
N ASP A 162 36.22 14.75 -22.33
CA ASP A 162 37.33 15.69 -22.12
C ASP A 162 38.71 15.01 -22.23
N PRO A 163 39.29 14.90 -23.44
CA PRO A 163 40.62 14.33 -23.66
C PRO A 163 41.76 15.27 -23.23
N SER A 164 41.49 16.54 -22.90
CA SER A 164 42.49 17.56 -22.54
C SER A 164 42.39 18.04 -21.09
N ALA A 165 41.66 17.29 -20.26
CA ALA A 165 41.39 17.64 -18.87
C ALA A 165 42.68 17.93 -18.08
N SER A 166 42.66 19.02 -17.31
CA SER A 166 43.73 19.35 -16.36
C SER A 166 43.83 18.27 -15.26
N GLN A 167 44.96 18.20 -14.55
CA GLN A 167 45.11 17.24 -13.44
C GLN A 167 44.04 17.40 -12.35
N SER A 168 43.62 18.64 -12.07
CA SER A 168 42.51 18.90 -11.15
C SER A 168 41.16 18.40 -11.67
N ALA A 169 40.90 18.53 -12.98
CA ALA A 169 39.70 18.00 -13.62
C ALA A 169 39.70 16.47 -13.66
N LEU A 170 40.84 15.82 -13.91
CA LEU A 170 40.99 14.36 -13.86
C LEU A 170 40.69 13.78 -12.48
N LEU A 171 41.15 14.42 -11.40
CA LEU A 171 40.82 14.03 -10.03
C LEU A 171 39.32 14.21 -9.74
N GLN A 172 38.71 15.30 -10.23
CA GLN A 172 37.27 15.52 -10.09
C GLN A 172 36.46 14.48 -10.86
N HIS A 173 36.89 14.11 -12.07
CA HIS A 173 36.29 13.03 -12.86
C HIS A 173 36.39 11.70 -12.15
N GLN A 174 37.55 11.37 -11.55
CA GLN A 174 37.73 10.16 -10.77
C GLN A 174 36.76 10.11 -9.59
N ALA A 175 36.65 11.19 -8.80
CA ALA A 175 35.70 11.27 -7.68
C ALA A 175 34.25 11.08 -8.16
N THR A 176 33.87 11.76 -9.23
CA THR A 176 32.52 11.65 -9.82
C THR A 176 32.19 10.21 -10.24
N LEU A 177 33.15 9.50 -10.85
CA LEU A 177 32.93 8.10 -11.27
C LEU A 177 32.89 7.13 -10.10
N VAL A 178 33.65 7.37 -9.02
CA VAL A 178 33.57 6.57 -7.79
C VAL A 178 32.18 6.74 -7.15
N ASP A 179 31.71 7.98 -7.02
CA ASP A 179 30.38 8.27 -6.49
C ASP A 179 29.30 7.60 -7.34
N LEU A 180 29.42 7.71 -8.67
CA LEU A 180 28.48 7.07 -9.61
C LEU A 180 28.50 5.54 -9.49
N GLN A 181 29.67 4.93 -9.29
CA GLN A 181 29.79 3.48 -9.10
C GLN A 181 29.06 3.01 -7.84
N GLU A 182 29.19 3.73 -6.74
CA GLU A 182 28.49 3.42 -5.48
C GLU A 182 26.98 3.62 -5.61
N GLU A 183 26.54 4.69 -6.27
CA GLU A 183 25.10 4.89 -6.56
C GLU A 183 24.52 3.75 -7.42
N LEU A 184 25.24 3.33 -8.48
CA LEU A 184 24.83 2.21 -9.35
C LEU A 184 24.70 0.91 -8.54
N ARG A 185 25.68 0.58 -7.70
CA ARG A 185 25.64 -0.59 -6.81
C ARG A 185 24.45 -0.53 -5.85
N GLY A 186 24.18 0.66 -5.30
CA GLY A 186 23.03 0.89 -4.42
C GLY A 186 21.68 0.58 -5.07
N ARG A 187 21.57 0.80 -6.39
CA ARG A 187 20.33 0.62 -7.16
C ARG A 187 20.07 -0.81 -7.64
N VAL A 188 21.06 -1.71 -7.54
CA VAL A 188 20.85 -3.15 -7.80
C VAL A 188 19.69 -3.70 -6.97
N ARG A 189 19.60 -3.31 -5.69
CA ARG A 189 18.50 -3.71 -4.79
C ARG A 189 17.14 -3.19 -5.24
N GLN A 190 17.08 -1.99 -5.83
CA GLN A 190 15.84 -1.42 -6.35
C GLN A 190 15.34 -2.20 -7.57
N VAL A 191 16.25 -2.62 -8.45
CA VAL A 191 15.92 -3.48 -9.60
C VAL A 191 15.43 -4.85 -9.13
N SER A 192 16.04 -5.45 -8.11
CA SER A 192 15.55 -6.70 -7.52
C SER A 192 14.15 -6.56 -6.91
N SER A 193 13.89 -5.47 -6.19
CA SER A 193 12.54 -5.16 -5.67
C SER A 193 11.52 -5.01 -6.81
N LEU A 194 11.89 -4.30 -7.89
CA LEU A 194 11.04 -4.13 -9.06
C LEU A 194 10.71 -5.48 -9.74
N GLN A 195 11.68 -6.39 -9.80
CA GLN A 195 11.48 -7.76 -10.30
C GLN A 195 10.50 -8.55 -9.41
N GLU A 196 10.60 -8.40 -8.09
CA GLU A 196 9.70 -9.05 -7.14
C GLU A 196 8.26 -8.53 -7.29
N ILE A 197 8.05 -7.21 -7.32
CA ILE A 197 6.73 -6.61 -7.55
C ILE A 197 6.15 -7.08 -8.88
N ASN A 198 6.96 -7.10 -9.94
CA ASN A 198 6.55 -7.60 -11.25
C ASN A 198 6.16 -9.09 -11.22
N SER A 199 6.88 -9.92 -10.44
CA SER A 199 6.53 -11.33 -10.29
C SER A 199 5.18 -11.51 -9.58
N GLN A 200 4.92 -10.72 -8.53
CA GLN A 200 3.67 -10.76 -7.78
C GLN A 200 2.46 -10.32 -8.63
N LEU A 201 2.63 -9.26 -9.43
CA LEU A 201 1.61 -8.78 -10.36
C LEU A 201 1.40 -9.74 -11.55
N LEU A 202 2.42 -10.48 -12.00
CA LEU A 202 2.36 -11.29 -13.22
C LEU A 202 2.15 -12.79 -13.00
N LEU A 203 1.94 -13.24 -11.76
CA LEU A 203 1.75 -14.66 -11.40
C LEU A 203 0.59 -15.37 -12.16
N SER A 204 -0.30 -14.65 -12.86
CA SER A 204 -1.22 -15.28 -13.82
C SER A 204 -1.57 -14.48 -15.10
N ALA A 205 -0.92 -13.34 -15.34
CA ALA A 205 -1.22 -12.49 -16.49
C ALA A 205 -0.48 -12.98 -17.76
N ALA A 206 -1.13 -13.84 -18.55
CA ALA A 206 -0.68 -14.28 -19.87
C ALA A 206 -1.17 -13.31 -20.98
N GLY A 207 -0.84 -12.02 -20.87
CA GLY A 207 -1.21 -10.97 -21.85
C GLY A 207 0.01 -10.23 -22.42
N GLU A 208 -0.16 -9.47 -23.50
CA GLU A 208 0.92 -8.68 -24.13
C GLU A 208 1.52 -7.61 -23.20
N GLU A 209 0.72 -6.94 -22.38
CA GLU A 209 1.25 -5.90 -21.45
C GLU A 209 2.09 -6.50 -20.30
N SER A 210 1.86 -7.78 -19.95
CA SER A 210 2.73 -8.57 -19.06
C SER A 210 4.10 -8.80 -19.68
N VAL A 211 4.16 -8.91 -21.02
CA VAL A 211 5.43 -9.02 -21.77
C VAL A 211 6.16 -7.67 -21.78
N GLU A 212 5.46 -6.57 -22.04
CA GLU A 212 6.07 -5.23 -22.05
C GLU A 212 6.68 -4.85 -20.69
N ALA A 213 5.95 -5.09 -19.58
CA ALA A 213 6.47 -4.82 -18.23
C ALA A 213 7.72 -5.65 -17.92
N LYS A 214 7.72 -6.95 -18.27
CA LYS A 214 8.89 -7.83 -18.14
C LYS A 214 10.07 -7.34 -18.96
N GLU A 215 9.83 -6.92 -20.20
CA GLU A 215 10.87 -6.41 -21.09
C GLU A 215 11.50 -5.13 -20.54
N LYS A 216 10.69 -4.18 -20.05
CA LYS A 216 11.19 -2.94 -19.43
C LYS A 216 12.06 -3.22 -18.21
N VAL A 217 11.64 -4.12 -17.33
CA VAL A 217 12.43 -4.53 -16.14
C VAL A 217 13.75 -5.17 -16.58
N HIS A 218 13.72 -5.99 -17.62
CA HIS A 218 14.92 -6.59 -18.19
C HIS A 218 15.87 -5.54 -18.76
N ILE A 219 15.36 -4.59 -19.57
CA ILE A 219 16.14 -3.48 -20.13
C ILE A 219 16.81 -2.66 -19.02
N ILE A 220 16.10 -2.36 -17.93
CA ILE A 220 16.66 -1.63 -16.77
C ILE A 220 17.82 -2.42 -16.15
N SER A 221 17.64 -3.72 -15.98
CA SER A 221 18.67 -4.62 -15.42
C SER A 221 19.91 -4.62 -16.31
N THR A 222 19.73 -4.85 -17.62
CA THR A 222 20.83 -4.86 -18.60
C THR A 222 21.55 -3.51 -18.68
N LYS A 223 20.80 -2.40 -18.68
CA LYS A 223 21.38 -1.05 -18.72
C LYS A 223 22.19 -0.75 -17.47
N LEU A 224 21.70 -1.15 -16.29
CA LEU A 224 22.43 -0.99 -15.04
C LEU A 224 23.76 -1.75 -15.05
N ASP A 225 23.75 -3.01 -15.49
CA ASP A 225 24.95 -3.84 -15.60
C ASP A 225 25.97 -3.25 -16.59
N LEU A 226 25.48 -2.75 -17.73
CA LEU A 226 26.33 -2.10 -18.73
C LEU A 226 26.99 -0.83 -18.17
N LEU A 227 26.24 0.04 -17.48
CA LEU A 227 26.78 1.26 -16.87
C LEU A 227 27.80 0.92 -15.77
N LEU A 228 27.55 -0.10 -14.96
CA LEU A 228 28.52 -0.58 -13.96
C LEU A 228 29.85 -0.99 -14.61
N GLN A 229 29.79 -1.73 -15.73
CA GLN A 229 30.97 -2.14 -16.49
C GLN A 229 31.69 -0.93 -17.11
N GLN A 230 30.95 0.00 -17.71
CA GLN A 230 31.53 1.18 -18.35
C GLN A 230 32.19 2.13 -17.33
N VAL A 231 31.57 2.37 -16.18
CA VAL A 231 32.17 3.17 -15.09
C VAL A 231 33.44 2.51 -14.56
N ALA A 232 33.44 1.19 -14.37
CA ALA A 232 34.63 0.46 -13.95
C ALA A 232 35.77 0.58 -14.98
N ALA A 233 35.47 0.47 -16.27
CA ALA A 233 36.45 0.65 -17.33
C ALA A 233 36.98 2.10 -17.39
N ALA A 234 36.11 3.10 -17.22
CA ALA A 234 36.49 4.51 -17.19
C ALA A 234 37.42 4.83 -16.01
N LEU A 235 37.14 4.28 -14.82
CA LEU A 235 38.00 4.42 -13.64
C LEU A 235 39.41 3.84 -13.87
N LEU A 236 39.51 2.65 -14.49
CA LEU A 236 40.79 2.04 -14.82
C LEU A 236 41.58 2.88 -15.84
N SER A 237 40.90 3.40 -16.85
CA SER A 237 41.50 4.29 -17.87
C SER A 237 42.02 5.60 -17.25
N LEU A 238 41.26 6.21 -16.34
CA LEU A 238 41.65 7.42 -15.62
C LEU A 238 42.86 7.18 -14.70
N GLN A 239 42.92 6.06 -13.97
CA GLN A 239 44.10 5.71 -13.17
C GLN A 239 45.37 5.61 -14.03
N GLY A 240 45.29 5.01 -15.22
CA GLY A 240 46.41 4.97 -16.16
C GLY A 240 46.89 6.36 -16.61
N LYS A 241 45.96 7.29 -16.85
CA LYS A 241 46.26 8.67 -17.26
C LYS A 241 46.91 9.48 -16.12
N VAL A 242 46.38 9.38 -14.90
CA VAL A 242 46.93 10.10 -13.73
C VAL A 242 48.38 9.65 -13.44
N VAL A 243 48.65 8.35 -13.46
CA VAL A 243 50.01 7.80 -13.23
C VAL A 243 51.01 8.23 -14.32
N SER A 244 50.55 8.30 -15.57
CA SER A 244 51.39 8.74 -16.71
C SER A 244 51.75 10.24 -16.64
N GLN A 245 50.90 11.06 -16.01
CA GLN A 245 51.13 12.50 -15.89
C GLN A 245 52.06 12.84 -14.71
N GLU A 246 51.99 12.05 -13.62
CA GLU A 246 52.91 12.14 -12.48
C GLU A 246 54.35 11.78 -12.90
N THR A 247 54.53 10.72 -13.70
CA THR A 247 55.87 10.28 -14.16
C THR A 247 56.54 11.27 -15.11
N CYS A 248 55.80 12.01 -15.94
CA CYS A 248 56.36 13.08 -16.78
C CYS A 248 56.73 14.34 -15.99
N SER A 249 56.07 14.60 -14.84
CA SER A 249 56.34 15.78 -14.02
C SER A 249 57.57 15.61 -13.14
N THR A 250 57.84 14.39 -12.65
CA THR A 250 59.00 14.09 -11.79
C THR A 250 60.30 13.85 -12.58
N GLY A 251 60.24 13.59 -13.89
CA GLY A 251 61.40 13.35 -14.75
C GLY A 251 62.16 14.61 -15.19
N SER A 252 61.65 15.81 -14.93
CA SER A 252 62.18 17.08 -15.47
C SER A 252 63.01 17.92 -14.48
N GLU A 253 63.46 17.36 -13.35
CA GLU A 253 64.27 18.09 -12.35
C GLU A 253 65.70 17.55 -12.13
N LEU A 254 66.22 16.64 -12.97
CA LEU A 254 67.59 16.12 -12.79
C LEU A 254 68.46 16.16 -14.06
N LEU A 255 68.64 17.34 -14.65
CA LEU A 255 69.79 17.60 -15.53
C LEU A 255 70.36 19.00 -15.25
N GLY A 256 71.32 19.03 -14.31
CA GLY A 256 72.11 20.21 -14.00
C GLY A 256 73.39 19.85 -13.23
N ALA A 257 74.47 19.66 -13.99
CA ALA A 257 75.88 19.59 -13.58
C ALA A 257 76.42 18.28 -12.98
N GLY A 258 77.32 17.61 -13.73
CA GLY A 258 78.38 16.77 -13.17
C GLY A 258 79.60 17.61 -12.74
N PRO A 259 80.82 17.02 -12.57
CA PRO A 259 81.18 15.63 -12.82
C PRO A 259 82.16 14.99 -11.79
N GLU A 260 82.48 13.71 -12.02
CA GLU A 260 83.79 13.07 -11.75
C GLU A 260 84.13 12.45 -10.37
N THR A 261 84.21 11.10 -10.40
CA THR A 261 85.47 10.35 -10.20
C THR A 261 85.66 9.50 -8.93
N LEU A 262 85.71 8.18 -9.21
CA LEU A 262 86.37 7.03 -8.54
C LEU A 262 86.15 6.74 -7.05
N GLY A 263 85.65 5.52 -6.77
CA GLY A 263 85.94 4.83 -5.51
C GLY A 263 84.95 3.71 -5.15
N SER A 264 85.22 2.50 -5.64
CA SER A 264 84.81 1.22 -4.99
C SER A 264 86.10 0.56 -4.48
N PRO A 265 86.08 -0.25 -3.38
CA PRO A 265 85.44 -1.57 -3.43
C PRO A 265 84.87 -2.18 -2.11
N LEU A 266 83.95 -3.13 -2.32
CA LEU A 266 83.63 -4.40 -1.61
C LEU A 266 83.99 -4.64 -0.12
N LEU A 267 82.93 -4.97 0.68
CA LEU A 267 82.74 -6.04 1.71
C LEU A 267 83.74 -6.16 2.91
N PRO A 268 83.54 -6.99 3.98
CA PRO A 268 82.41 -7.86 4.42
C PRO A 268 82.13 -7.82 5.98
N HIS A 269 81.33 -8.79 6.45
CA HIS A 269 81.27 -9.41 7.80
C HIS A 269 80.25 -8.94 8.84
N LYS A 270 79.45 -9.90 9.32
CA LYS A 270 78.51 -9.82 10.44
C LYS A 270 78.56 -11.15 11.20
N ASP A 271 79.15 -11.13 12.40
CA ASP A 271 79.14 -12.20 13.41
C ASP A 271 78.21 -11.74 14.57
N ALA A 272 77.20 -12.52 14.99
CA ALA A 272 77.16 -13.42 16.16
C ALA A 272 77.55 -12.73 17.50
N GLU A 273 76.86 -12.82 18.65
CA GLU A 273 75.81 -13.69 19.18
C GLU A 273 75.31 -13.16 20.56
N THR A 274 74.02 -13.40 20.84
CA THR A 274 73.40 -13.95 22.07
C THR A 274 73.75 -13.46 23.49
N GLN A 275 72.71 -13.04 24.25
CA GLN A 275 72.46 -13.55 25.61
C GLN A 275 70.98 -13.43 26.08
N ARG A 276 70.51 -14.55 26.66
CA ARG A 276 69.24 -14.95 27.35
C ARG A 276 69.15 -14.28 28.76
N ALA A 277 68.07 -14.23 29.57
CA ALA A 277 66.79 -14.94 29.68
C ALA A 277 65.85 -14.30 30.75
N THR A 278 64.59 -14.81 30.78
CA THR A 278 63.70 -15.12 31.95
C THR A 278 62.72 -14.11 32.58
N VAL A 279 61.43 -14.30 32.23
CA VAL A 279 60.22 -14.58 33.06
C VAL A 279 59.84 -13.65 34.24
N ARG A 280 58.65 -13.01 34.13
CA ARG A 280 57.51 -13.15 35.09
C ARG A 280 56.24 -12.43 34.60
N GLN A 281 55.11 -13.15 34.55
CA GLN A 281 53.75 -12.59 34.61
C GLN A 281 53.36 -12.35 36.08
N PRO A 282 52.33 -11.52 36.34
CA PRO A 282 51.12 -12.11 36.92
C PRO A 282 49.79 -11.53 36.37
N ALA A 283 48.75 -12.35 36.46
CA ALA A 283 47.34 -12.01 36.29
C ALA A 283 46.74 -11.43 37.60
N ASN A 284 45.80 -10.46 37.53
CA ASN A 284 44.36 -10.70 37.72
C ASN A 284 43.51 -9.40 37.93
N THR A 285 42.38 -9.37 37.23
CA THR A 285 41.01 -8.92 37.63
C THR A 285 40.60 -7.44 37.77
N ARG A 286 39.45 -7.17 37.08
CA ARG A 286 38.40 -6.13 37.24
C ARG A 286 38.75 -4.77 36.62
N SER A 287 37.93 -4.12 35.79
CA SER A 287 36.46 -4.07 35.76
C SER A 287 35.93 -3.64 34.38
N LEU A 288 34.78 -4.23 34.05
CA LEU A 288 33.69 -3.77 33.19
C LEU A 288 33.58 -2.23 33.10
N GLU A 289 33.71 -1.66 31.91
CA GLU A 289 33.19 -0.32 31.61
C GLU A 289 32.42 -0.38 30.28
N GLU A 290 31.12 -0.58 30.45
CA GLU A 290 30.09 -0.58 29.42
C GLU A 290 30.00 0.81 28.76
N ALA A 291 29.88 0.79 27.44
CA ALA A 291 29.50 1.96 26.64
C ALA A 291 28.13 2.52 27.11
N PRO A 292 27.91 3.84 27.07
CA PRO A 292 26.71 4.45 27.62
C PRO A 292 25.45 4.04 26.83
N PRO A 293 24.31 3.79 27.51
CA PRO A 293 23.09 3.32 26.87
C PRO A 293 22.43 4.42 26.05
N HIS A 294 22.16 4.13 24.78
CA HIS A 294 21.30 4.90 23.90
C HIS A 294 19.92 5.09 24.56
N ARG A 295 19.64 6.32 25.00
CA ARG A 295 18.29 6.73 25.41
C ARG A 295 17.38 6.83 24.17
N PRO A 296 16.11 6.42 24.26
CA PRO A 296 15.27 6.20 23.09
C PRO A 296 14.74 7.52 22.51
N LEU A 297 15.15 7.86 21.29
CA LEU A 297 14.56 8.96 20.51
C LEU A 297 13.06 8.73 20.23
N LEU A 298 12.60 7.49 20.29
CA LEU A 298 11.20 7.10 20.15
C LEU A 298 10.32 7.63 21.30
N TYR A 299 10.81 7.64 22.54
CA TYR A 299 10.02 8.11 23.69
C TYR A 299 9.74 9.62 23.63
N ARG A 300 10.62 10.38 22.97
CA ARG A 300 10.46 11.84 22.81
C ARG A 300 9.48 12.20 21.69
N LEU A 301 9.40 11.37 20.63
CA LEU A 301 8.41 11.48 19.56
C LEU A 301 7.01 11.03 20.02
N PHE A 302 6.92 9.93 20.78
CA PHE A 302 5.65 9.46 21.35
C PHE A 302 5.09 10.43 22.42
N ARG A 303 5.94 11.13 23.18
CA ARG A 303 5.48 12.07 24.21
C ARG A 303 4.81 13.34 23.65
N ALA A 304 5.08 13.69 22.38
CA ALA A 304 4.44 14.82 21.70
C ALA A 304 3.20 14.40 20.90
N ALA A 305 3.20 13.20 20.31
CA ALA A 305 2.07 12.69 19.51
C ALA A 305 0.91 12.18 20.38
N PHE A 306 1.21 11.57 21.53
CA PHE A 306 0.21 11.01 22.44
C PHE A 306 -0.84 12.03 22.94
N PRO A 307 -0.49 13.25 23.41
CA PRO A 307 -1.50 14.23 23.83
C PRO A 307 -2.37 14.72 22.66
N LEU A 308 -1.84 14.76 21.43
CA LEU A 308 -2.59 15.17 20.25
C LEU A 308 -3.59 14.08 19.81
N GLN A 309 -3.18 12.82 19.85
CA GLN A 309 -4.06 11.68 19.58
C GLN A 309 -5.15 11.54 20.64
N LEU A 310 -4.82 11.78 21.91
CA LEU A 310 -5.80 11.80 23.00
C LEU A 310 -6.80 12.96 22.86
N LEU A 311 -6.34 14.15 22.44
CA LEU A 311 -7.20 15.29 22.14
C LEU A 311 -8.18 14.97 21.00
N PHE A 312 -7.70 14.33 19.93
CA PHE A 312 -8.54 13.94 18.79
C PHE A 312 -9.59 12.89 19.20
N LEU A 313 -9.19 11.91 20.01
CA LEU A 313 -10.10 10.91 20.56
C LEU A 313 -11.15 11.55 21.48
N LEU A 314 -10.75 12.52 22.31
CA LEU A 314 -11.65 13.26 23.19
C LEU A 314 -12.66 14.07 22.36
N LEU A 315 -12.22 14.73 21.29
CA LEU A 315 -13.09 15.46 20.37
C LEU A 315 -14.10 14.54 19.68
N LEU A 316 -13.67 13.36 19.23
CA LEU A 316 -14.55 12.34 18.68
C LEU A 316 -15.58 11.87 19.70
N VAL A 317 -15.16 11.58 20.93
CA VAL A 317 -16.07 11.21 22.01
C VAL A 317 -17.02 12.36 22.34
N LEU A 318 -16.58 13.61 22.32
CA LEU A 318 -17.44 14.78 22.54
C LEU A 318 -18.49 14.94 21.43
N ILE A 319 -18.12 14.67 20.18
CA ILE A 319 -19.03 14.65 19.04
C ILE A 319 -20.03 13.50 19.16
N CYS A 320 -19.61 12.34 19.67
CA CYS A 320 -20.48 11.20 19.90
C CYS A 320 -21.38 11.36 21.14
N LEU A 321 -20.94 12.13 22.15
CA LEU A 321 -21.70 12.46 23.35
C LEU A 321 -22.57 13.71 23.17
N ALA A 322 -22.33 14.50 22.12
CA ALA A 322 -23.27 15.53 21.71
C ALA A 322 -24.59 14.81 21.39
N PRO A 323 -25.64 15.01 22.18
CA PRO A 323 -26.92 14.42 21.85
C PRO A 323 -27.29 14.96 20.48
N LEU A 324 -27.49 14.07 19.52
CA LEU A 324 -28.33 14.36 18.36
C LEU A 324 -29.68 14.75 18.96
N SER A 325 -29.84 16.05 19.17
CA SER A 325 -31.05 16.65 19.73
C SER A 325 -32.14 16.46 18.70
N ASP A 326 -32.80 15.30 18.74
CA ASP A 326 -34.17 15.16 18.27
C ASP A 326 -35.03 16.03 19.17
N GLY A 327 -35.29 17.25 18.68
CA GLY A 327 -36.08 18.25 19.37
C GLY A 327 -35.95 19.62 18.73
N ASP A 328 -36.78 19.88 17.71
CA ASP A 328 -37.29 21.18 17.31
C ASP A 328 -36.37 22.40 17.51
N HIS A 329 -35.19 22.42 16.88
CA HIS A 329 -34.48 23.67 16.65
C HIS A 329 -35.02 24.33 15.37
N SER A 330 -36.15 24.98 15.58
CA SER A 330 -36.71 26.07 14.79
C SER A 330 -35.62 26.83 14.02
N CYS A 331 -35.63 26.66 12.70
CA CYS A 331 -34.81 27.38 11.72
C CYS A 331 -35.21 28.87 11.65
N THR A 332 -35.04 29.60 12.76
CA THR A 332 -35.36 31.04 12.84
C THR A 332 -34.13 31.94 12.74
N LEU A 333 -32.92 31.40 12.62
CA LEU A 333 -31.69 32.22 12.57
C LEU A 333 -30.82 32.06 11.32
N SER A 334 -31.26 31.31 10.30
CA SER A 334 -30.44 31.02 9.11
C SER A 334 -31.15 31.23 7.77
N ASN A 335 -32.04 32.23 7.63
CA ASN A 335 -32.34 32.81 6.31
C ASN A 335 -33.07 34.16 6.38
N ASN A 336 -32.36 35.24 6.72
CA ASN A 336 -32.93 36.60 6.77
C ASN A 336 -32.86 37.38 5.44
N PHE A 337 -32.32 36.82 4.36
CA PHE A 337 -32.25 37.52 3.07
C PHE A 337 -33.37 37.15 2.09
N ALA A 338 -33.94 35.95 2.19
CA ALA A 338 -34.96 35.48 1.23
C ALA A 338 -36.40 35.92 1.55
N ARG A 339 -36.66 36.58 2.69
CA ARG A 339 -38.02 36.91 3.15
C ARG A 339 -38.41 38.40 3.11
N SER A 340 -37.57 39.30 2.58
CA SER A 340 -37.83 40.75 2.67
C SER A 340 -38.77 41.35 1.62
N PHE A 341 -39.48 40.57 0.81
CA PHE A 341 -40.31 41.12 -0.29
C PHE A 341 -41.78 40.72 -0.30
N TYR A 342 -42.33 40.21 0.81
CA TYR A 342 -43.78 40.00 0.92
C TYR A 342 -44.32 40.63 2.20
N PRO A 343 -45.17 41.67 2.13
CA PRO A 343 -45.93 42.12 3.29
C PRO A 343 -46.99 41.05 3.61
N MET A 344 -46.86 40.38 4.75
CA MET A 344 -47.86 39.44 5.26
C MET A 344 -48.56 40.08 6.45
N LEU A 345 -49.90 40.12 6.41
CA LEU A 345 -50.74 40.59 7.51
C LEU A 345 -50.53 39.69 8.73
N SER A 346 -50.07 40.26 9.84
CA SER A 346 -50.05 39.57 11.14
C SER A 346 -51.39 39.76 11.83
N TYR A 347 -52.07 38.65 12.14
CA TYR A 347 -53.23 38.64 13.02
C TYR A 347 -52.73 38.57 14.47
N THR A 348 -52.95 39.63 15.23
CA THR A 348 -52.44 39.76 16.61
C THR A 348 -53.19 38.92 17.64
N ASN A 349 -54.25 38.19 17.25
CA ASN A 349 -55.11 37.45 18.19
C ASN A 349 -55.34 35.97 17.80
N GLY A 350 -54.42 35.35 17.06
CA GLY A 350 -54.48 33.91 16.73
C GLY A 350 -55.46 33.56 15.60
N PRO A 351 -55.42 32.30 15.10
CA PRO A 351 -56.26 31.87 13.98
C PRO A 351 -57.74 31.75 14.39
N PRO A 352 -58.70 32.01 13.47
CA PRO A 352 -60.12 31.89 13.77
C PRO A 352 -60.51 30.42 14.04
N PRO A 353 -61.51 30.18 14.90
CA PRO A 353 -61.96 28.84 15.24
C PRO A 353 -62.62 28.15 14.05
N THR A 354 -62.29 26.87 13.84
CA THR A 354 -63.06 25.91 13.02
C THR A 354 -64.14 25.24 13.82
#